data_AF-A0A957J8V6-F1
#
_entry.id   AF-A0A957J8V6-F1
#
_cell.length_a   1.000
_cell.length_b   1.000
_cell.length_c   1.000
_cell.angle_alpha   90.00
_cell.angle_beta   90.00
_cell.angle_gamma   90.00
#
_symmetry.space_group_name_H-M   'P 1'
#
loop_
_entity.id
_entity.type
_entity.pdbx_description
1 polymer ?
#
loop_
_entity_poly.entity_id
_entity_poly.type
_entity_poly.pdbx_seq_one_letter_code
_entity_poly.pdbx_strand_id
1 'polypeptide(L)' 'PLPIISFEFIPATMPLAYECLDRLDQLGSYRYNWSWGEQHRFQAPQNDWLSPKQMRRQLESMAAQEKSGDIYAQLA' A
#
# COMPACT_ATOMS: atom_id res chain seq x y z
N PRO A 1 -16.95 -6.24 4.41
CA PRO A 1 -15.59 -5.77 4.04
C PRO A 1 -14.59 -6.32 5.06
N LEU A 2 -13.36 -6.66 4.63
CA LEU A 2 -12.34 -7.17 5.56
C LEU A 2 -11.71 -5.98 6.33
N PRO A 3 -11.50 -6.10 7.65
CA PRO A 3 -11.03 -4.98 8.47
C PRO A 3 -9.58 -4.57 8.16
N ILE A 4 -8.72 -5.54 7.85
CA ILE A 4 -7.32 -5.33 7.47
C ILE A 4 -6.99 -6.29 6.33
N ILE A 5 -6.30 -5.79 5.31
CA ILE A 5 -5.78 -6.56 4.17
C ILE A 5 -4.30 -6.20 4.01
N SER A 6 -3.47 -7.18 3.68
CA SER A 6 -2.07 -6.96 3.30
C SER A 6 -1.82 -7.56 1.93
N PHE A 7 -0.96 -6.93 1.13
CA PHE A 7 -0.46 -7.49 -0.12
C PHE A 7 0.96 -6.99 -0.40
N GLU A 8 1.75 -7.84 -1.06
CA GLU A 8 3.13 -7.53 -1.43
C GLU A 8 3.17 -6.66 -2.71
N PHE A 9 4.16 -5.77 -2.78
CA PHE A 9 4.57 -5.10 -4.01
C PHE A 9 6.04 -5.40 -4.30
N ILE A 10 6.33 -5.75 -5.55
CA ILE A 10 7.68 -5.96 -6.06
C ILE A 10 7.87 -5.20 -7.38
N PRO A 11 9.10 -4.75 -7.72
CA PRO A 11 9.35 -4.01 -8.96
C PRO A 11 8.87 -4.74 -10.22
N ALA A 12 9.05 -6.06 -10.29
CA ALA A 12 8.70 -6.88 -11.45
C ALA A 12 7.21 -6.89 -11.78
N THR A 13 6.33 -6.65 -10.79
CA THR A 13 4.87 -6.70 -10.94
C THR A 13 4.22 -5.46 -10.35
N MET A 14 4.89 -4.31 -10.38
CA MET A 14 4.37 -3.06 -9.82
C MET A 14 2.96 -2.68 -10.34
N PRO A 15 2.61 -2.90 -11.62
CA PRO A 15 1.24 -2.65 -12.08
C PRO A 15 0.15 -3.38 -11.29
N LEU A 16 0.44 -4.60 -10.81
CA LEU A 16 -0.50 -5.38 -10.01
C LEU A 16 -0.80 -4.70 -8.66
N ALA A 17 0.19 -4.02 -8.06
CA ALA A 17 -0.02 -3.27 -6.84
C ALA A 17 -0.99 -2.10 -7.05
N TYR A 18 -0.99 -1.47 -8.24
CA TYR A 18 -1.98 -0.44 -8.59
C TYR A 18 -3.38 -1.04 -8.74
N GLU A 19 -3.49 -2.18 -9.42
CA GLU A 19 -4.77 -2.90 -9.57
C GLU A 19 -5.34 -3.34 -8.20
N CYS A 20 -4.48 -3.71 -7.26
CA CYS A 20 -4.88 -4.00 -5.88
C CYS A 20 -5.48 -2.76 -5.18
N LEU A 21 -4.88 -1.57 -5.33
CA LEU A 21 -5.46 -0.33 -4.81
C LEU A 21 -6.82 -0.05 -5.43
N ASP A 22 -6.94 -0.17 -6.76
CA ASP A 22 -8.21 0.05 -7.48
C ASP A 22 -9.28 -0.94 -7.04
N ARG A 23 -8.91 -2.19 -6.72
CA ARG A 23 -9.83 -3.20 -6.19
C ARG A 23 -10.26 -2.89 -4.77
N LEU A 24 -9.36 -2.41 -3.92
CA LEU A 24 -9.66 -2.05 -2.53
C LEU A 24 -10.61 -0.86 -2.45
N ASP A 25 -10.46 0.13 -3.34
CA ASP A 25 -11.38 1.27 -3.45
C ASP A 25 -12.83 0.83 -3.76
N GLN A 26 -13.03 -0.31 -4.42
CA GLN A 26 -14.37 -0.90 -4.65
C GLN A 26 -14.92 -1.65 -3.42
N LEU A 27 -14.05 -2.10 -2.50
CA LEU A 27 -14.42 -2.90 -1.33
C LEU A 27 -14.74 -2.05 -0.11
N GLY A 28 -14.22 -0.84 -0.05
CA GLY A 28 -14.50 0.11 1.03
C GLY A 28 -13.52 1.27 1.08
N SER A 29 -13.76 2.17 2.03
CA SER A 29 -12.85 3.29 2.29
C SER A 29 -11.66 2.79 3.10
N TYR A 30 -10.52 2.56 2.44
CA TYR A 30 -9.29 2.13 3.11
C TYR A 30 -8.32 3.30 3.36
N ARG A 31 -7.50 3.12 4.40
CA ARG A 31 -6.29 3.90 4.69
C ARG A 31 -5.09 2.96 4.61
N TYR A 32 -3.94 3.50 4.21
CA TYR A 32 -2.80 2.68 3.82
C TYR A 32 -1.53 3.01 4.61
N ASN A 33 -0.76 1.96 4.90
CA ASN A 33 0.63 2.07 5.35
C ASN A 33 1.45 1.00 4.61
N TRP A 34 2.78 1.06 4.74
CA TRP A 34 3.64 0.07 4.12
C TRP A 34 4.84 -0.25 4.99
N SER A 35 5.44 -1.40 4.71
CA SER A 35 6.77 -1.77 5.20
C SER A 35 7.70 -2.04 4.02
N TRP A 36 9.01 -1.86 4.23
CA TRP A 36 10.03 -2.15 3.21
C TRP A 36 10.64 -3.52 3.47
N GLY A 37 10.65 -4.39 2.45
CA GLY A 37 11.18 -5.75 2.58
C GLY A 37 10.80 -6.40 3.92
N GLU A 38 11.80 -6.94 4.62
CA GLU A 38 11.63 -7.60 5.92
C GLU A 38 11.86 -6.66 7.12
N GLN A 39 11.67 -5.35 6.97
CA GLN A 39 11.88 -4.41 8.10
C GLN A 39 10.76 -4.48 9.15
N HIS A 40 9.59 -5.01 8.79
CA HIS A 40 8.41 -5.13 9.66
C HIS A 40 8.06 -3.85 10.44
N ARG A 41 8.35 -2.69 9.83
CA ARG A 41 8.08 -1.37 10.40
C ARG A 41 7.27 -0.54 9.43
N PHE A 42 6.20 0.06 9.94
CA PHE A 42 5.40 1.03 9.23
C PHE A 42 6.16 2.32 8.97
N GLN A 43 5.98 2.88 7.78
CA GLN A 43 6.68 4.09 7.37
C GLN A 43 5.88 5.37 7.64
N ALA A 44 4.54 5.29 7.62
CA ALA A 44 3.70 6.40 8.02
C ALA A 44 3.40 6.36 9.54
N PRO A 45 3.27 7.53 10.21
CA PRO A 45 2.85 7.60 11.61
C PRO A 45 1.50 6.91 11.83
N GLN A 46 1.30 6.36 13.03
CA GLN A 46 0.11 5.55 13.33
C GLN A 46 -1.22 6.31 13.17
N ASN A 47 -1.22 7.63 13.38
CA ASN A 47 -2.41 8.49 13.25
C ASN A 47 -2.55 9.15 11.88
N ASP A 48 -1.67 8.85 10.93
CA ASP A 48 -1.60 9.53 9.63
C ASP A 48 -1.34 8.51 8.49
N TRP A 49 -2.17 7.47 8.44
CA TRP A 49 -2.17 6.52 7.35
C TRP A 49 -2.67 7.19 6.07
N LEU A 50 -2.09 6.78 4.94
CA LEU A 50 -2.26 7.44 3.65
C LEU A 50 -3.68 7.22 3.09
N SER A 51 -4.22 8.23 2.43
CA SER A 51 -5.36 8.07 1.53
C SER A 51 -4.99 7.23 0.29
N PRO A 52 -5.98 6.67 -0.44
CA PRO A 52 -5.71 5.93 -1.68
C PRO A 52 -4.83 6.70 -2.67
N LYS A 53 -5.12 7.99 -2.86
CA LYS A 53 -4.36 8.88 -3.75
C LYS A 53 -2.91 9.09 -3.29
N GLN A 54 -2.69 9.23 -1.98
CA GLN A 54 -1.34 9.35 -1.43
C GLN A 54 -0.56 8.04 -1.60
N MET A 55 -1.20 6.89 -1.34
CA MET A 55 -0.57 5.58 -1.48
C MET A 55 -0.18 5.30 -2.94
N ARG A 56 -1.03 5.66 -3.91
CA ARG A 56 -0.71 5.50 -5.33
C ARG A 56 0.53 6.30 -5.74
N ARG A 57 0.62 7.55 -5.32
CA ARG A 57 1.83 8.38 -5.53
C ARG A 57 3.07 7.80 -4.86
N GLN A 58 2.90 7.20 -3.67
CA GLN A 58 3.98 6.55 -2.96
C GLN A 58 4.50 5.33 -3.74
N LEU A 59 3.60 4.49 -4.27
CA LEU A 59 3.96 3.36 -5.15
C LEU A 59 4.65 3.81 -6.45
N GLU A 60 4.21 4.91 -7.07
CA GLU A 60 4.87 5.49 -8.24
C GLU A 60 6.34 5.90 -7.92
N SER A 61 6.57 6.48 -6.73
CA SER A 61 7.93 6.81 -6.25
C SER A 61 8.77 5.56 -5.90
N MET A 62 8.13 4.51 -5.37
CA MET A 62 8.76 3.21 -5.07
C MET A 62 9.25 2.50 -6.33
N ALA A 63 8.43 2.52 -7.38
CA ALA A 63 8.74 1.92 -8.66
C ALA A 63 10.04 2.49 -9.26
N ALA A 64 10.22 3.81 -9.15
CA ALA A 64 11.43 4.49 -9.61
C ALA A 64 12.69 4.14 -8.79
N GLN A 65 12.53 3.60 -7.58
CA GLN A 65 13.64 3.23 -6.68
C GLN A 65 13.92 1.72 -6.64
N GLU A 66 13.22 0.92 -7.46
CA GLU A 66 13.31 -0.54 -7.49
C GLU A 66 13.14 -1.20 -6.10
N LYS A 67 12.28 -0.63 -5.24
CA LYS A 67 12.01 -1.15 -3.90
C LYS A 67 10.84 -2.13 -3.88
N SER A 68 10.84 -3.03 -2.90
CA SER A 68 9.75 -3.97 -2.58
C SER A 68 9.32 -3.90 -1.12
N GLY A 69 8.17 -4.50 -0.81
CA GLY A 69 7.67 -4.67 0.54
C GLY A 69 6.18 -4.97 0.57
N ASP A 70 5.53 -4.67 1.69
CA ASP A 70 4.12 -4.94 1.91
C ASP A 70 3.32 -3.65 2.08
N ILE A 71 2.13 -3.62 1.48
CA ILE A 71 1.10 -2.60 1.74
C ILE A 71 0.05 -3.18 2.66
N TYR A 72 -0.31 -2.40 3.66
CA TYR A 72 -1.36 -2.70 4.62
C TYR A 72 -2.51 -1.72 4.40
N ALA A 73 -3.71 -2.25 4.21
CA ALA A 73 -4.94 -1.50 4.06
C ALA A 73 -5.83 -1.74 5.27
N GLN A 74 -6.15 -0.68 6.02
CA GLN A 74 -7.08 -0.69 7.14
C GLN A 74 -8.39 -0.02 6.73
N LEU A 75 -9.52 -0.67 7.00
CA LEU A 75 -10.84 -0.08 6.76
C LEU A 75 -11.03 1.14 7.69
N ALA A 76 -11.38 2.28 7.10
CA ALA A 76 -11.55 3.57 7.79
C ALA A 76 -12.86 3.65 8.58
#